data_AF-A0A2N1VA95-F1
#
_entry.id   AF-A0A2N1VA95-F1
#
_cell.length_a   1.000
_cell.length_b   1.000
_cell.length_c   1.000
_cell.angle_alpha   90.00
_cell.angle_beta   90.00
_cell.angle_gamma   90.00
#
_symmetry.space_group_name_H-M   'P 1'
#
loop_
_entity.id
_entity.type
_entity.pdbx_description
1 polymer ?
#
loop_
_entity_poly.entity_id
_entity_poly.type
_entity_poly.pdbx_seq_one_letter_code
_entity_poly.pdbx_strand_id
1 'polypeptide(L)' 'MKKKLKIGITGGIGAGKSLVSGYFEQSGIPVIKSDDVAKELLINDESV' A
#
# COMPACT_ATOMS: atom_id res chain seq x y z
N MET A 1 3.13 19.70 16.28
CA MET A 1 3.21 18.31 15.82
C MET A 1 3.74 18.28 14.39
N LYS A 2 4.74 17.45 14.07
CA LYS A 2 5.34 17.38 12.72
C LYS A 2 4.42 16.60 11.78
N LYS A 3 4.16 17.11 10.57
CA LYS A 3 3.31 16.46 9.57
C LYS A 3 3.98 15.16 9.10
N LYS A 4 3.24 14.05 9.05
CA LYS A 4 3.73 12.78 8.48
C LYS A 4 3.91 12.93 6.97
N LEU A 5 5.06 12.50 6.45
CA LEU A 5 5.32 12.42 5.01
C LEU A 5 4.53 11.24 4.42
N LYS A 6 3.81 11.47 3.33
CA LYS A 6 3.05 10.44 2.60
C LYS A 6 3.70 10.27 1.23
N ILE A 7 4.00 9.03 0.86
CA ILE A 7 4.70 8.69 -0.40
C ILE A 7 3.85 7.65 -1.12
N GLY A 8 3.58 7.88 -2.40
CA GLY A 8 2.95 6.90 -3.28
C GLY A 8 4.00 6.11 -4.05
N ILE A 9 3.93 4.78 -4.01
CA ILE A 9 4.77 3.89 -4.82
C ILE A 9 3.94 3.42 -6.03
N THR A 10 4.39 3.74 -7.24
CA THR A 10 3.70 3.38 -8.50
C THR A 10 4.68 2.84 -9.54
N GLY A 11 4.18 2.42 -10.70
CA GLY A 11 4.95 1.77 -11.76
C GLY A 11 4.16 0.67 -12.48
N GLY A 12 4.68 0.20 -13.61
CA GLY A 12 4.05 -0.85 -14.43
C GLY A 12 4.02 -2.24 -13.78
N ILE A 13 3.37 -3.19 -14.45
CA ILE A 13 3.38 -4.61 -14.07
C ILE A 13 4.83 -5.12 -14.13
N GLY A 14 5.26 -5.88 -13.11
CA GLY A 14 6.63 -6.40 -13.04
C GLY A 14 7.71 -5.38 -12.64
N ALA A 15 7.37 -4.10 -12.41
CA ALA A 15 8.34 -3.05 -12.07
C ALA A 15 8.93 -3.14 -10.63
N GLY A 16 8.60 -4.20 -9.87
CA GLY A 16 9.14 -4.40 -8.52
C GLY A 16 8.54 -3.53 -7.42
N LYS A 17 7.37 -2.90 -7.63
CA LYS A 17 6.68 -2.07 -6.60
C LYS A 17 6.55 -2.79 -5.26
N SER A 18 6.08 -4.04 -5.29
CA SER A 18 5.87 -4.86 -4.09
C SER A 18 7.19 -5.19 -3.36
N LEU A 19 8.29 -5.32 -4.10
CA LEU A 19 9.63 -5.52 -3.54
C LEU A 19 10.07 -4.27 -2.78
N VAL A 20 9.94 -3.09 -3.41
CA VAL A 20 10.30 -1.81 -2.80
C VAL A 20 9.45 -1.53 -1.56
N SER A 21 8.14 -1.77 -1.60
CA SER A 21 7.28 -1.67 -0.42
C SER A 21 7.74 -2.60 0.71
N GLY A 22 8.16 -3.82 0.39
CA GLY A 22 8.67 -4.78 1.37
C GLY A 22 9.93 -4.29 2.10
N TYR A 23 10.81 -3.54 1.42
CA TYR A 23 11.97 -2.93 2.08
C TYR A 23 11.57 -1.83 3.07
N PHE A 24 10.55 -1.03 2.74
CA PHE A 24 10.01 -0.03 3.67
C PHE A 24 9.38 -0.70 4.91
N GLU A 25 8.58 -1.75 4.69
CA GLU A 25 7.99 -2.55 5.78
C GLU A 25 9.08 -3.12 6.71
N GLN A 26 10.14 -3.72 6.15
CA GLN A 26 11.28 -4.26 6.91
C GLN A 26 12.05 -3.18 7.69
N SER A 27 12.04 -1.94 7.20
CA SER A 27 12.65 -0.79 7.88
C SER A 27 11.76 -0.19 8.97
N GLY A 28 10.61 -0.82 9.27
CA GLY A 28 9.64 -0.35 10.26
C GLY A 28 8.78 0.82 9.78
N ILE A 29 8.80 1.14 8.48
CA ILE A 29 7.98 2.20 7.90
C ILE A 29 6.62 1.60 7.55
N PRO A 30 5.51 2.19 8.04
CA PRO A 30 4.18 1.69 7.74
C PRO A 30 3.88 1.84 6.24
N VAL A 31 3.47 0.75 5.61
CA VAL A 31 3.05 0.72 4.22
C VAL A 31 1.58 0.32 4.13
N ILE A 32 0.84 1.01 3.28
CA ILE A 32 -0.55 0.69 2.95
C ILE A 32 -0.54 0.12 1.53
N LYS A 33 -1.03 -1.11 1.36
CA LYS A 33 -1.17 -1.77 0.06
C LYS A 33 -2.56 -1.49 -0.47
N SER A 34 -2.67 -0.58 -1.44
CA SER A 34 -3.95 -0.14 -1.99
C SER A 34 -4.79 -1.30 -2.56
N ASP A 35 -4.15 -2.28 -3.20
CA ASP A 35 -4.84 -3.43 -3.77
C ASP A 35 -5.49 -4.31 -2.70
N ASP A 36 -4.86 -4.46 -1.53
CA ASP A 36 -5.39 -5.25 -0.42
C ASP A 36 -6.59 -4.54 0.22
N VAL A 37 -6.46 -3.22 0.44
CA VAL A 37 -7.56 -2.39 0.95
C VAL A 37 -8.74 -2.40 -0.02
N ALA A 38 -8.50 -2.31 -1.33
CA ALA A 38 -9.57 -2.37 -2.33
C ALA A 38 -10.30 -3.72 -2.29
N LYS A 39 -9.58 -4.83 -2.16
CA LYS A 39 -10.19 -6.17 -2.02
C LYS A 39 -10.98 -6.30 -0.73
N GLU A 40 -10.46 -5.81 0.39
CA GLU A 40 -11.15 -5.82 1.68
C GLU A 40 -12.46 -5.04 1.61
N LEU A 41 -12.44 -3.86 0.98
CA LEU A 41 -13.64 -3.07 0.76
C LEU A 41 -14.67 -3.84 -0.08
N LEU A 42 -14.24 -4.48 -1.17
CA LEU A 42 -15.16 -5.26 -2.02
C LEU A 42 -15.78 -6.48 -1.32
N ILE A 43 -15.07 -7.10 -0.38
CA ILE A 43 -15.58 -8.27 0.35
C ILE A 43 -16.54 -7.87 1.46
N ASN A 44 -16.29 -6.72 2.10
CA ASN A 44 -17.00 -6.30 3.31
C ASN A 44 -18.07 -5.23 3.04
N ASP A 45 -18.22 -4.78 1.79
CA ASP A 45 -19.27 -3.83 1.42
C ASP A 45 -20.58 -4.59 1.16
N GLU A 46 -21.54 -4.47 2.07
CA GLU A 46 -22.87 -5.09 1.96
C GLU A 46 -23.70 -4.56 0.77
N SER A 47 -23.29 -3.45 0.16
CA SER A 47 -23.98 -2.84 -0.98
C SER A 47 -23.50 -3.35 -2.35
N VAL A 48 -22.48 -4.21 -2.38
CA VAL A 48 -21.87 -4.78 -3.59
C VAL A 48 -22.14 -6.28 -3.70
#